data_AF-A0A1F8RKW2-F1
#
_entry.id   AF-A0A1F8RKW2-F1
#
_cell.length_a   1.000
_cell.length_b   1.000
_cell.length_c   1.000
_cell.angle_alpha   90.00
_cell.angle_beta   90.00
_cell.angle_gamma   90.00
#
_symmetry.space_group_name_H-M   'P 1'
#
loop_
_entity.id
_entity.type
_entity.pdbx_description
1 polymer ?
#
loop_
_entity_poly.entity_id
_entity_poly.type
_entity_poly.pdbx_seq_one_letter_code
_entity_poly.pdbx_strand_id
1 'polypeptide(L)'
;MAGSLLVIGAAAGSTLGVTTPLGVTFQGSGAAQQQVRRVEGLLLTSNRDRLAICVQAVGVDSSLQKKAKSEIEEALTEVARHPRWEASGLGVASPVVDIGCPSPPSVYRAGVRLDRAGGKGLLVSPLVLVDEPSEYRAFVFILPPSEFDRLFAGAEPYVSEELFAMGEVTTGLYLSSAELNDQPSLTEKLKRPIGLWEPSRW
;
A
#
# COMPACT_ATOMS: atom_id res chain seq x y z
N MET A 1 -29.88 -68.16 -10.56
CA MET A 1 -29.49 -67.79 -11.93
C MET A 1 -29.96 -66.36 -12.17
N ALA A 2 -29.08 -65.53 -12.75
CA ALA A 2 -29.21 -64.09 -13.05
C ALA A 2 -29.34 -63.16 -11.82
N GLY A 3 -28.50 -62.16 -11.54
CA GLY A 3 -27.40 -61.54 -12.27
C GLY A 3 -27.68 -60.05 -12.53
N SER A 4 -26.81 -59.17 -12.00
CA SER A 4 -26.51 -57.81 -12.51
C SER A 4 -27.53 -56.69 -12.25
N LEU A 5 -27.20 -55.41 -12.08
CA LEU A 5 -25.95 -54.64 -11.90
C LEU A 5 -26.33 -53.22 -11.43
N LEU A 6 -25.52 -52.62 -10.56
CA LEU A 6 -25.52 -51.21 -10.20
C LEU A 6 -25.16 -50.34 -11.41
N VAL A 7 -25.80 -49.18 -11.59
CA VAL A 7 -25.31 -48.10 -12.46
C VAL A 7 -25.28 -46.81 -11.65
N ILE A 8 -24.07 -46.36 -11.34
CA ILE A 8 -23.77 -45.03 -10.79
C ILE A 8 -23.61 -44.09 -11.99
N GLY A 9 -24.46 -43.06 -12.07
CA GLY A 9 -24.36 -42.01 -13.08
C GLY A 9 -23.21 -41.05 -12.76
N ALA A 10 -22.16 -41.08 -13.58
CA ALA A 10 -21.15 -40.04 -13.62
C ALA A 10 -21.62 -38.93 -14.57
N ALA A 11 -21.80 -37.72 -14.06
CA ALA A 11 -22.03 -36.53 -14.86
C ALA A 11 -20.72 -36.14 -15.57
N ALA A 12 -20.69 -36.31 -16.89
CA ALA A 12 -19.60 -35.84 -17.74
C ALA A 12 -19.68 -34.31 -17.85
N GLY A 13 -18.68 -33.62 -17.28
CA GLY A 13 -18.42 -32.22 -17.57
C GLY A 13 -17.80 -32.10 -18.96
N SER A 14 -18.46 -31.40 -19.87
CA SER A 14 -17.97 -31.13 -21.22
C SER A 14 -16.76 -30.20 -21.18
N THR A 15 -15.56 -30.75 -21.40
CA THR A 15 -14.37 -29.96 -21.71
C THR A 15 -14.31 -29.73 -23.22
N LEU A 16 -14.60 -28.52 -23.65
CA LEU A 16 -14.33 -28.07 -25.03
C LEU A 16 -12.82 -27.84 -25.17
N GLY A 17 -12.09 -28.89 -25.52
CA GLY A 17 -10.68 -28.81 -25.90
C GLY A 17 -10.56 -28.34 -27.34
N VAL A 18 -10.03 -27.12 -27.55
CA VAL A 18 -9.61 -26.65 -28.88
C VAL A 18 -8.22 -27.24 -29.16
N THR A 19 -8.15 -28.23 -30.04
CA THR A 19 -6.88 -28.82 -30.49
C THR A 19 -6.27 -27.98 -31.60
N THR A 20 -5.23 -27.21 -31.27
CA THR A 20 -4.31 -26.67 -32.28
C THR A 20 -3.30 -27.75 -32.66
N PRO A 21 -2.81 -27.78 -33.93
CA PRO A 21 -1.95 -28.85 -34.45
C PRO A 21 -0.51 -28.89 -33.87
N LEU A 22 -0.24 -28.18 -32.77
CA LEU A 22 1.08 -28.08 -32.15
C LEU A 22 1.17 -28.63 -30.72
N GLY A 23 0.17 -29.38 -30.25
CA GLY A 23 0.33 -30.23 -29.06
C GLY A 23 0.66 -29.50 -27.74
N VAL A 24 0.37 -28.21 -27.63
CA VAL A 24 0.51 -27.46 -26.37
C VAL A 24 -0.88 -27.33 -25.74
N THR A 25 -1.18 -28.21 -24.78
CA THR A 25 -2.32 -28.02 -23.88
C THR A 25 -1.98 -26.92 -22.89
N PHE A 26 -2.50 -25.71 -23.11
CA PHE A 26 -2.57 -24.70 -22.06
C PHE A 26 -3.63 -25.14 -21.06
N GLN A 27 -3.19 -25.88 -20.04
CA GLN A 27 -3.99 -26.11 -18.85
C GLN A 27 -4.06 -24.76 -18.12
N GLY A 28 -5.08 -23.98 -18.44
CA GLY A 28 -5.39 -22.72 -17.77
C GLY A 28 -5.67 -23.02 -16.32
N SER A 29 -4.63 -22.94 -15.48
CA SER A 29 -4.75 -22.90 -14.04
C SER A 29 -5.55 -21.65 -13.72
N GLY A 30 -6.86 -21.81 -13.57
CA GLY A 30 -7.72 -20.83 -12.93
C GLY A 30 -7.23 -20.70 -11.49
N ALA A 31 -6.19 -19.90 -11.29
CA ALA A 31 -5.82 -19.44 -9.97
C ALA A 31 -7.06 -18.71 -9.46
N ALA A 32 -7.74 -19.32 -8.48
CA ALA A 32 -8.78 -18.63 -7.75
C ALA A 32 -8.15 -17.32 -7.27
N GLN A 33 -8.58 -16.19 -7.85
CA GLN A 33 -8.13 -14.88 -7.40
C GLN A 33 -8.51 -14.79 -5.92
N GLN A 34 -7.50 -14.87 -5.06
CA GLN A 34 -7.70 -14.86 -3.63
C GLN A 34 -8.25 -13.48 -3.29
N GLN A 35 -9.52 -13.42 -2.88
CA GLN A 35 -10.18 -12.15 -2.61
C GLN A 35 -9.41 -11.38 -1.52
N VAL A 36 -8.97 -10.17 -1.84
CA VAL A 36 -8.31 -9.29 -0.89
C VAL A 36 -9.29 -8.89 0.19
N ARG A 37 -8.90 -9.06 1.46
CA ARG A 37 -9.71 -8.70 2.62
C ARG A 37 -8.90 -7.86 3.61
N ARG A 38 -9.59 -7.08 4.44
CA ARG A 38 -8.95 -6.46 5.60
C ARG A 38 -8.50 -7.55 6.58
N VAL A 39 -7.39 -7.33 7.26
CA VAL A 39 -6.85 -8.22 8.29
C VAL A 39 -6.56 -7.45 9.57
N GLU A 40 -6.50 -8.17 10.69
CA GLU A 40 -6.00 -7.63 11.94
C GLU A 40 -4.48 -7.48 11.85
N GLY A 41 -3.93 -6.35 12.32
CA GLY A 41 -2.51 -6.02 12.24
C GLY A 41 -2.22 -4.75 11.41
N LEU A 42 -0.96 -4.29 11.40
CA LEU A 42 -0.60 -3.00 10.79
C LEU A 42 -0.42 -3.04 9.26
N LEU A 43 -0.40 -4.22 8.65
CA LEU A 43 -0.43 -4.37 7.19
C LEU A 43 -1.83 -4.13 6.60
N LEU A 44 -2.89 -4.22 7.41
CA LEU A 44 -4.29 -3.87 7.11
C LEU A 44 -5.01 -4.71 6.04
N THR A 45 -4.31 -5.31 5.08
CA THR A 45 -4.91 -6.09 3.97
C THR A 45 -4.17 -7.40 3.75
N SER A 46 -4.88 -8.43 3.27
CA SER A 46 -4.34 -9.79 3.10
C SER A 46 -3.40 -9.97 1.93
N ASN A 47 -3.30 -8.98 1.03
CA ASN A 47 -2.40 -9.00 -0.13
C ASN A 47 -1.00 -8.45 0.18
N ARG A 48 -0.69 -8.19 1.45
CA ARG A 48 0.61 -7.67 1.90
C ARG A 48 1.28 -8.71 2.78
N ASP A 49 2.43 -9.20 2.32
CA ASP A 49 3.25 -10.18 3.04
C ASP A 49 4.41 -9.53 3.83
N ARG A 50 4.60 -8.22 3.67
CA ARG A 50 5.64 -7.40 4.30
C ARG A 50 5.24 -5.93 4.30
N LEU A 51 5.99 -5.10 5.02
CA LEU A 51 5.88 -3.65 4.87
C LEU A 51 6.49 -3.21 3.53
N ALA A 52 5.64 -2.74 2.61
CA ALA A 52 6.10 -2.10 1.38
C ALA A 52 5.78 -0.59 1.42
N ILE A 53 6.74 0.22 1.02
CA ILE A 53 6.61 1.68 0.86
C ILE A 53 6.92 2.03 -0.59
N CYS A 54 6.10 2.85 -1.22
CA CYS A 54 6.43 3.41 -2.52
C CYS A 54 6.87 4.87 -2.40
N VAL A 55 7.83 5.30 -3.23
CA VAL A 55 8.35 6.66 -3.32
C VAL A 55 8.13 7.27 -4.70
N GLN A 56 7.62 8.50 -4.74
CA GLN A 56 7.46 9.27 -5.97
C GLN A 56 7.85 10.74 -5.82
N ALA A 57 8.70 11.22 -6.73
CA ALA A 57 8.98 12.64 -6.90
C ALA A 57 7.89 13.28 -7.75
N VAL A 58 7.38 14.44 -7.33
CA VAL A 58 6.31 15.15 -8.03
C VAL A 58 6.72 16.59 -8.24
N GLY A 59 6.88 17.03 -9.49
CA GLY A 59 7.28 18.41 -9.80
C GLY A 59 8.71 18.78 -9.37
N VAL A 60 9.53 17.80 -8.97
CA VAL A 60 10.95 17.95 -8.63
C VAL A 60 11.80 16.97 -9.45
N ASP A 61 13.12 17.07 -9.35
CA ASP A 61 14.05 16.18 -10.03
C ASP A 61 13.82 14.71 -9.62
N SER A 62 13.62 13.82 -10.59
CA SER A 62 13.40 12.39 -10.37
C SER A 62 14.56 11.67 -9.66
N SER A 63 15.78 12.22 -9.70
CA SER A 63 16.92 11.70 -8.95
C SER A 63 16.68 11.69 -7.44
N LEU A 64 15.79 12.56 -6.93
CA LEU A 64 15.37 12.56 -5.53
C LEU A 64 14.67 11.26 -5.12
N GLN A 65 14.06 10.50 -6.04
CA GLN A 65 13.45 9.22 -5.70
C GLN A 65 14.49 8.19 -5.25
N LYS A 66 15.64 8.14 -5.93
CA LYS A 66 16.73 7.22 -5.56
C LYS A 66 17.33 7.59 -4.22
N LYS A 67 17.53 8.89 -3.99
CA LYS A 67 17.94 9.39 -2.69
C LYS A 67 16.93 9.00 -1.63
N ALA A 68 15.66 9.33 -1.83
CA ALA A 68 14.63 9.05 -0.84
C ALA A 68 14.45 7.57 -0.53
N LYS A 69 14.54 6.70 -1.54
CA LYS A 69 14.58 5.26 -1.31
C LYS A 69 15.69 4.89 -0.30
N SER A 70 16.91 5.35 -0.53
CA SER A 70 18.05 5.08 0.37
C SER A 70 17.83 5.63 1.77
N GLU A 71 17.39 6.88 1.90
CA GLU A 71 17.17 7.54 3.21
C GLU A 71 16.04 6.84 3.99
N ILE A 72 14.97 6.43 3.31
CA ILE A 72 13.84 5.71 3.92
C ILE A 72 14.25 4.30 4.33
N GLU A 73 15.00 3.58 3.50
CA GLU A 73 15.54 2.25 3.85
C GLU A 73 16.42 2.34 5.11
N GLU A 74 17.26 3.37 5.20
CA GLU A 74 18.08 3.62 6.39
C GLU A 74 17.20 3.96 7.60
N ALA A 75 16.24 4.87 7.47
CA ALA A 75 15.34 5.27 8.55
C ALA A 75 14.50 4.08 9.05
N LEU A 76 14.09 3.18 8.15
CA LEU A 76 13.39 1.95 8.50
C LEU A 76 14.22 1.01 9.38
N THR A 77 15.56 1.05 9.31
CA THR A 77 16.39 0.26 10.23
C THR A 77 16.22 0.71 11.68
N GLU A 78 16.02 2.01 11.91
CA GLU A 78 15.75 2.57 13.24
C GLU A 78 14.29 2.37 13.63
N VAL A 79 13.34 2.59 12.71
CA VAL A 79 11.91 2.31 12.95
C VAL A 79 11.68 0.84 13.33
N ALA A 80 12.43 -0.10 12.74
CA ALA A 80 12.35 -1.53 13.05
C ALA A 80 12.77 -1.88 14.49
N ARG A 81 13.46 -0.97 15.20
CA ARG A 81 13.78 -1.13 16.63
C ARG A 81 12.62 -0.76 17.54
N HIS A 82 11.51 -0.27 16.98
CA HIS A 82 10.32 0.07 17.76
C HIS A 82 9.83 -1.17 18.54
N PRO A 83 9.53 -1.07 19.86
CA PRO A 83 9.16 -2.24 20.69
C PRO A 83 7.97 -3.06 20.20
N ARG A 84 7.15 -2.49 19.32
CA ARG A 84 5.96 -3.12 18.73
C ARG A 84 6.16 -3.66 17.31
N TRP A 85 7.36 -3.53 16.73
CA TRP A 85 7.61 -3.93 15.35
C TRP A 85 7.15 -5.36 15.06
N GLU A 86 7.66 -6.32 15.84
CA GLU A 86 7.29 -7.75 15.72
C GLU A 86 5.81 -8.00 16.06
N ALA A 87 5.34 -7.50 17.20
CA ALA A 87 3.98 -7.71 17.68
C ALA A 87 2.91 -7.15 16.72
N SER A 88 3.27 -6.15 15.91
CA SER A 88 2.37 -5.52 14.93
C SER A 88 2.27 -6.25 13.59
N GLY A 89 3.08 -7.29 13.39
CA GLY A 89 3.18 -8.03 12.12
C GLY A 89 4.04 -7.33 11.07
N LEU A 90 4.74 -6.23 11.39
CA LEU A 90 5.67 -5.57 10.47
C LEU A 90 7.00 -6.33 10.31
N GLY A 91 7.36 -7.17 11.30
CA GLY A 91 8.59 -7.98 11.30
C GLY A 91 8.50 -9.33 10.58
N VAL A 92 7.34 -9.66 9.98
CA VAL A 92 7.14 -10.96 9.29
C VAL A 92 8.11 -11.18 8.12
N ALA A 93 8.59 -10.11 7.51
CA ALA A 93 9.57 -10.11 6.43
C ALA A 93 10.27 -8.74 6.35
N SER A 94 11.44 -8.69 5.70
CA SER A 94 12.17 -7.43 5.51
C SER A 94 11.32 -6.42 4.72
N PRO A 95 11.29 -5.15 5.17
CA PRO A 95 10.54 -4.11 4.47
C PRO A 95 11.18 -3.81 3.11
N VAL A 96 10.37 -3.32 2.18
CA VAL A 96 10.81 -2.92 0.83
C VAL A 96 10.41 -1.47 0.54
N VAL A 97 11.27 -0.77 -0.18
CA VAL A 97 11.02 0.61 -0.64
C VAL A 97 11.17 0.67 -2.14
N ASP A 98 10.09 0.95 -2.86
CA ASP A 98 10.07 1.00 -4.32
C ASP A 98 9.99 2.43 -4.85
N ILE A 99 10.35 2.59 -6.12
CA ILE A 99 10.27 3.86 -6.83
C ILE A 99 9.16 3.77 -7.88
N GLY A 100 8.27 4.77 -7.87
CA GLY A 100 7.19 4.90 -8.85
C GLY A 100 5.88 4.33 -8.34
N CYS A 101 5.01 5.22 -7.83
CA CYS A 101 3.79 4.78 -7.16
C CYS A 101 2.66 4.48 -8.14
N PRO A 102 1.79 3.50 -7.81
CA PRO A 102 0.75 3.04 -8.71
C PRO A 102 -0.31 4.11 -8.96
N SER A 103 -0.39 5.13 -8.10
CA SER A 103 -1.26 6.28 -8.29
C SER A 103 -0.55 7.60 -7.97
N PRO A 104 -0.93 8.70 -8.65
CA PRO A 104 -0.46 10.03 -8.27
C PRO A 104 -1.01 10.43 -6.89
N PRO A 105 -0.39 11.44 -6.23
CA PRO A 105 -0.84 11.91 -4.93
C PRO A 105 -2.30 12.35 -4.96
N SER A 106 -3.07 11.91 -3.96
CA SER A 106 -4.48 12.25 -3.82
C SER A 106 -4.74 13.77 -3.82
N VAL A 107 -3.85 14.56 -3.24
CA VAL A 107 -3.95 16.04 -3.19
C VAL A 107 -3.98 16.73 -4.56
N TYR A 108 -3.57 16.04 -5.63
CA TYR A 108 -3.58 16.55 -7.01
C TYR A 108 -4.70 16.01 -7.88
N ARG A 109 -5.58 15.17 -7.35
CA ARG A 109 -6.69 14.63 -8.15
C ARG A 109 -7.68 15.75 -8.50
N ALA A 110 -8.27 15.65 -9.68
CA ALA A 110 -9.25 16.63 -10.14
C ALA A 110 -10.45 16.68 -9.18
N GLY A 111 -10.89 17.90 -8.84
CA GLY A 111 -12.02 18.11 -7.93
C GLY A 111 -11.71 17.93 -6.45
N VAL A 112 -10.45 17.68 -6.07
CA VAL A 112 -10.06 17.55 -4.67
C VAL A 112 -10.11 18.88 -3.94
N ARG A 113 -10.65 18.82 -2.72
CA ARG A 113 -10.62 19.88 -1.71
C ARG A 113 -9.82 19.40 -0.50
N LEU A 114 -9.05 20.33 0.05
CA LEU A 114 -8.21 20.10 1.22
C LEU A 114 -8.84 20.84 2.39
N ASP A 115 -9.36 20.09 3.36
CA ASP A 115 -10.00 20.63 4.55
C ASP A 115 -9.10 20.42 5.77
N ARG A 116 -8.99 21.42 6.64
CA ARG A 116 -8.23 21.28 7.89
C ARG A 116 -9.07 20.58 8.94
N ALA A 117 -8.62 19.42 9.41
CA ALA A 117 -9.26 18.67 10.48
C ALA A 117 -8.61 19.00 11.84
N GLY A 118 -9.42 19.48 12.79
CA GLY A 118 -9.06 19.53 14.22
C GLY A 118 -7.79 20.31 14.56
N GLY A 119 -7.38 21.26 13.71
CA GLY A 119 -6.27 22.18 13.96
C GLY A 119 -4.88 21.75 13.46
N LYS A 120 -4.67 20.48 13.07
CA LYS A 120 -3.37 20.02 12.54
C LYS A 120 -3.45 18.99 11.40
N GLY A 121 -4.56 18.29 11.19
CA GLY A 121 -4.67 17.29 10.12
C GLY A 121 -5.15 17.88 8.79
N LEU A 122 -4.80 17.23 7.68
CA LEU A 122 -5.37 17.51 6.36
C LEU A 122 -6.33 16.39 5.97
N LEU A 123 -7.54 16.74 5.57
CA LEU A 123 -8.49 15.84 4.94
C LEU A 123 -8.56 16.12 3.45
N VAL A 124 -8.53 15.06 2.66
CA VAL A 124 -8.73 15.10 1.21
C VAL A 124 -10.13 14.63 0.90
N SER A 125 -10.88 15.45 0.16
CA SER A 125 -12.24 15.13 -0.30
C SER A 125 -12.34 15.33 -1.82
N PRO A 126 -12.90 14.39 -2.59
CA PRO A 126 -13.46 13.11 -2.13
C PRO A 126 -12.39 12.13 -1.65
N LEU A 127 -12.79 11.21 -0.78
CA LEU A 127 -11.95 10.09 -0.34
C LEU A 127 -11.66 9.16 -1.52
N VAL A 128 -10.47 8.57 -1.54
CA VAL A 128 -10.06 7.63 -2.58
C VAL A 128 -10.50 6.21 -2.21
N LEU A 129 -11.70 5.81 -2.66
CA LEU A 129 -12.19 4.45 -2.51
C LEU A 129 -11.61 3.56 -3.62
N VAL A 130 -11.04 2.42 -3.25
CA VAL A 130 -10.47 1.43 -4.19
C VAL A 130 -11.16 0.07 -4.02
N ASP A 131 -11.31 -0.67 -5.12
CA ASP A 131 -11.83 -2.04 -5.11
C ASP A 131 -10.74 -3.06 -4.75
N GLU A 132 -9.49 -2.77 -5.12
CA GLU A 132 -8.32 -3.58 -4.80
C GLU A 132 -7.22 -2.66 -4.24
N PRO A 133 -6.81 -2.84 -2.98
CA PRO A 133 -5.79 -2.00 -2.37
C PRO A 133 -4.40 -2.35 -2.90
N SER A 134 -3.52 -1.37 -3.06
CA SER A 134 -2.15 -1.64 -3.45
C SER A 134 -1.38 -2.47 -2.42
N GLU A 135 -0.28 -3.08 -2.85
CA GLU A 135 0.64 -3.83 -1.97
C GLU A 135 1.38 -2.92 -0.97
N TYR A 136 1.33 -1.61 -1.15
CA TYR A 136 2.05 -0.64 -0.33
C TYR A 136 1.22 -0.19 0.87
N ARG A 137 1.83 -0.21 2.07
CA ARG A 137 1.23 0.35 3.28
C ARG A 137 1.30 1.87 3.31
N ALA A 138 2.31 2.44 2.64
CA ALA A 138 2.54 3.87 2.58
C ALA A 138 3.01 4.32 1.19
N PHE A 139 2.57 5.51 0.79
CA PHE A 139 3.15 6.25 -0.32
C PHE A 139 3.94 7.44 0.23
N VAL A 140 5.13 7.68 -0.29
CA VAL A 140 5.96 8.84 0.06
C VAL A 140 6.11 9.72 -1.16
N PHE A 141 5.59 10.93 -1.06
CA PHE A 141 5.62 11.92 -2.14
C PHE A 141 6.59 13.04 -1.82
N ILE A 142 7.55 13.27 -2.72
CA ILE A 142 8.54 14.35 -2.58
C ILE A 142 8.07 15.53 -3.40
N LEU A 143 7.79 16.64 -2.73
CA LEU A 143 7.23 17.85 -3.33
C LEU A 143 8.27 18.99 -3.40
N PRO A 144 8.07 19.98 -4.28
CA PRO A 144 8.80 21.24 -4.21
C PRO A 144 8.53 21.91 -2.86
N PRO A 145 9.51 22.57 -2.22
CA PRO A 145 9.29 23.20 -0.91
C PRO A 145 8.11 24.19 -0.88
N SER A 146 7.98 25.04 -1.90
CA SER A 146 6.87 26.00 -2.01
C SER A 146 5.50 25.33 -2.07
N GLU A 147 5.45 24.14 -2.66
CA GLU A 147 4.24 23.37 -2.86
C GLU A 147 3.88 22.57 -1.60
N PHE A 148 4.89 21.99 -0.94
CA PHE A 148 4.76 21.40 0.37
C PHE A 148 4.21 22.40 1.39
N ASP A 149 4.81 23.59 1.47
CA ASP A 149 4.36 24.67 2.36
C ASP A 149 2.94 25.11 2.02
N ARG A 150 2.60 25.25 0.73
CA ARG A 150 1.26 25.63 0.29
C ARG A 150 0.19 24.64 0.78
N LEU A 151 0.48 23.34 0.66
CA LEU A 151 -0.47 22.27 1.03
C LEU A 151 -0.56 22.08 2.55
N PHE A 152 0.58 22.11 3.23
CA PHE A 152 0.70 21.65 4.61
C PHE A 152 1.09 22.75 5.60
N ALA A 153 1.02 24.05 5.28
CA ALA A 153 1.37 25.19 6.16
C ALA A 153 0.91 25.04 7.64
N GLY A 154 1.76 24.42 8.47
CA GLY A 154 1.51 24.10 9.88
C GLY A 154 0.64 22.87 10.16
N ALA A 155 0.19 22.16 9.13
CA ALA A 155 -0.51 20.88 9.21
C ALA A 155 0.47 19.70 9.10
N GLU A 156 0.00 18.53 9.51
CA GLU A 156 0.74 17.29 9.37
C GLU A 156 0.70 16.81 7.91
N PRO A 157 1.83 16.32 7.37
CA PRO A 157 1.93 15.97 5.97
C PRO A 157 1.45 14.54 5.69
N TYR A 158 0.31 14.16 6.26
CA TYR A 158 -0.30 12.84 6.09
C TYR A 158 -1.68 12.94 5.49
N VAL A 159 -1.99 12.06 4.53
CA VAL A 159 -3.29 11.98 3.86
C VAL A 159 -3.63 10.52 3.60
N SER A 160 -4.93 10.20 3.56
CA SER A 160 -5.41 8.90 3.10
C SER A 160 -5.30 8.77 1.58
N GLU A 161 -4.49 7.83 1.09
CA GLU A 161 -4.30 7.61 -0.35
C GLU A 161 -5.20 6.50 -0.90
N GLU A 162 -5.53 5.52 -0.06
CA GLU A 162 -6.45 4.44 -0.42
C GLU A 162 -7.35 4.08 0.77
N LEU A 163 -8.64 4.02 0.52
CA LEU A 163 -9.66 3.47 1.41
C LEU A 163 -10.21 2.19 0.79
N PHE A 164 -10.21 1.12 1.58
CA PHE A 164 -10.76 -0.17 1.20
C PHE A 164 -11.67 -0.68 2.32
N ALA A 165 -12.88 -1.12 1.94
CA ALA A 165 -13.96 -1.49 2.85
C ALA A 165 -14.23 -0.41 3.94
N MET A 166 -14.36 0.85 3.50
CA MET A 166 -14.65 2.03 4.34
C MET A 166 -13.59 2.40 5.40
N GLY A 167 -12.37 1.86 5.30
CA GLY A 167 -11.26 2.26 6.15
C GLY A 167 -10.00 2.55 5.34
N GLU A 168 -9.16 3.46 5.84
CA GLU A 168 -7.82 3.67 5.30
C GLU A 168 -7.04 2.35 5.29
N VAL A 169 -6.31 2.13 4.21
CA VAL A 169 -5.36 1.02 4.04
C VAL A 169 -3.98 1.50 3.58
N THR A 170 -3.90 2.67 2.96
CA THR A 170 -2.63 3.26 2.50
C THR A 170 -2.59 4.72 2.89
N THR A 171 -1.53 5.09 3.62
CA THR A 171 -1.31 6.46 4.09
C THR A 171 -0.23 7.11 3.24
N GLY A 172 -0.53 8.29 2.69
CA GLY A 172 0.45 9.16 2.04
C GLY A 172 1.22 9.97 3.06
N LEU A 173 2.54 9.96 2.97
CA LEU A 173 3.46 10.86 3.65
C LEU A 173 4.07 11.81 2.61
N TYR A 174 3.92 13.10 2.83
CA TYR A 174 4.47 14.13 1.97
C TYR A 174 5.73 14.68 2.58
N LEU A 175 6.76 14.91 1.77
CA LEU A 175 8.04 15.44 2.22
C LEU A 175 8.55 16.51 1.26
N SER A 176 9.15 17.55 1.81
CA SER A 176 10.08 18.42 1.11
C SER A 176 11.46 17.75 1.01
N SER A 177 12.31 18.26 0.11
CA SER A 177 13.71 17.81 0.04
C SER A 177 14.51 18.10 1.32
N ALA A 178 14.10 19.10 2.12
CA ALA A 178 14.74 19.41 3.40
C ALA A 178 14.43 18.35 4.46
N GLU A 179 13.16 17.93 4.58
CA GLU A 179 12.75 16.87 5.50
C GLU A 179 13.38 15.53 5.13
N LEU A 180 13.61 15.28 3.84
CA LEU A 180 14.30 14.09 3.38
C LEU A 180 15.74 13.98 3.89
N ASN A 181 16.40 15.12 4.14
CA ASN A 181 17.80 15.17 4.59
C ASN A 181 17.92 15.19 6.12
N ASP A 182 16.80 15.21 6.85
CA ASP A 182 16.75 15.22 8.30
C ASP A 182 16.36 13.82 8.79
N GLN A 183 17.37 12.95 8.94
CA GLN A 183 17.17 11.54 9.25
C GLN A 183 16.39 11.27 10.55
N PRO A 184 16.63 12.00 11.66
CA PRO A 184 15.78 11.91 12.84
C PRO A 184 14.31 12.27 12.56
N SER A 185 14.06 13.36 11.83
CA SER A 185 12.70 13.78 11.47
C SER A 185 12.00 12.77 10.56
N LEU A 186 12.71 12.25 9.55
CA LEU A 186 12.21 11.22 8.64
C LEU A 186 11.82 9.95 9.39
N THR A 187 12.67 9.49 10.30
CA THR A 187 12.42 8.32 11.15
C THR A 187 11.14 8.48 11.97
N GLU A 188 10.96 9.63 12.63
CA GLU A 188 9.74 9.89 13.40
C GLU A 188 8.49 9.98 12.51
N LYS A 189 8.60 10.66 11.36
CA LYS A 189 7.50 10.81 10.40
C LYS A 189 7.04 9.48 9.82
N LEU A 190 7.95 8.55 9.54
CA LEU A 190 7.64 7.23 8.98
C LEU A 190 6.82 6.35 9.91
N LYS A 191 6.87 6.55 11.23
CA LYS A 191 6.08 5.75 12.19
C LYS A 191 4.58 5.91 11.98
N ARG A 192 4.12 7.09 11.57
CA ARG A 192 2.69 7.36 11.40
C ARG A 192 2.04 6.61 10.23
N PRO A 193 2.51 6.72 8.98
CA PRO A 193 1.89 6.03 7.85
C PRO A 193 1.93 4.51 7.98
N ILE A 194 2.77 3.94 8.84
CA ILE A 194 2.80 2.49 9.09
C ILE A 194 2.09 2.07 10.39
N GLY A 195 1.50 3.02 11.14
CA GLY A 195 0.67 2.76 12.31
C GLY A 195 1.40 2.58 13.65
N LEU A 196 2.68 2.96 13.75
CA LEU A 196 3.48 2.87 14.98
C LEU A 196 3.43 4.13 15.87
N TRP A 197 2.74 5.19 15.45
CA TRP A 197 2.77 6.51 16.11
C TRP A 197 1.96 6.64 17.42
N GLU A 198 0.89 5.88 17.61
CA GLU A 198 0.07 5.94 18.83
C GLU A 198 0.54 4.90 19.86
N PRO A 199 0.98 5.29 21.08
CA PRO A 199 1.36 4.32 22.10
C PRO A 199 0.21 3.47 22.65
N SER A 200 -1.05 3.87 22.46
CA SER A 200 -2.17 3.49 23.33
C SER A 200 -3.39 2.82 22.69
N ARG A 201 -3.42 2.55 21.38
CA ARG A 201 -4.57 1.85 20.76
C ARG A 201 -4.23 0.42 20.40
N TRP A 202 -4.26 -0.52 21.34
CA TRP A 202 -4.56 -1.95 21.15
C TRP A 202 -4.99 -2.56 22.49
#